data_AF-A0A3D2CED7-F1
#
_entry.id   AF-A0A3D2CED7-F1
#
_cell.length_a   1.000
_cell.length_b   1.000
_cell.length_c   1.000
_cell.angle_alpha   90.00
_cell.angle_beta   90.00
_cell.angle_gamma   90.00
#
_symmetry.space_group_name_H-M   'P 1'
#
loop_
_entity.id
_entity.type
_entity.pdbx_description
1 polymer ?
#
loop_
_entity_poly.entity_id
_entity_poly.type
_entity_poly.pdbx_seq_one_letter_code
_entity_poly.pdbx_strand_id
1 'polypeptide(L)'
;MSEPRTWAIHLDRTLRRVAVQYNLEEPFFGAFALSSADGDREYRVGTSRIADERIVDWRHPMAKAFYQDPGSHFRSPGGDYAVVEGTSTRKAMLTVKGRRIQACVVQTPTLTERL
;
A
#
# COMPACT_ATOMS: atom_id res chain seq x y z
N MET A 1 -8.65 -10.30 11.03
CA MET A 1 -7.43 -10.10 10.21
C MET A 1 -7.61 -10.88 8.91
N SER A 2 -7.61 -10.23 7.73
CA SER A 2 -7.68 -10.95 6.46
C SER A 2 -6.35 -11.67 6.18
N GLU A 3 -6.43 -12.92 5.72
CA GLU A 3 -5.26 -13.73 5.38
C GLU A 3 -4.40 -13.06 4.28
N PRO A 4 -3.06 -13.18 4.32
CA PRO A 4 -2.15 -12.57 3.35
C PRO A 4 -2.52 -12.88 1.89
N ARG A 5 -2.97 -14.11 1.60
CA ARG A 5 -3.44 -14.52 0.28
C ARG A 5 -4.69 -13.77 -0.18
N THR A 6 -5.67 -13.57 0.69
CA THR A 6 -6.86 -12.77 0.39
C THR A 6 -6.48 -11.33 0.05
N TRP A 7 -5.48 -10.79 0.75
CA TRP A 7 -4.99 -9.44 0.50
C TRP A 7 -4.26 -9.31 -0.83
N ALA A 8 -3.39 -10.26 -1.18
CA ALA A 8 -2.72 -10.28 -2.49
C ALA A 8 -3.73 -10.31 -3.66
N ILE A 9 -4.81 -11.10 -3.53
CA ILE A 9 -5.91 -11.14 -4.53
C ILE A 9 -6.62 -9.78 -4.61
N HIS A 10 -6.88 -9.15 -3.46
CA HIS A 10 -7.47 -7.81 -3.41
C HIS A 10 -6.58 -6.77 -4.11
N LEU A 11 -5.27 -6.83 -3.86
CA LEU A 11 -4.29 -5.93 -4.49
C LEU A 11 -4.21 -6.14 -6.00
N ASP A 12 -4.20 -7.38 -6.50
CA ASP A 12 -4.18 -7.65 -7.95
C ASP A 12 -5.45 -7.16 -8.66
N ARG A 13 -6.62 -7.37 -8.05
CA ARG A 13 -7.89 -6.83 -8.58
C ARG A 13 -7.88 -5.30 -8.63
N THR A 14 -7.38 -4.68 -7.57
CA THR A 14 -7.28 -3.22 -7.51
C THR A 14 -6.29 -2.69 -8.53
N LEU A 15 -5.12 -3.33 -8.66
CA LEU A 15 -4.09 -2.96 -9.63
C LEU A 15 -4.65 -2.98 -11.05
N ARG A 16 -5.34 -4.06 -11.44
CA ARG A 16 -5.96 -4.18 -12.77
C ARG A 16 -6.99 -3.09 -13.02
N ARG A 17 -7.85 -2.80 -12.04
CA ARG A 17 -8.89 -1.76 -12.17
C ARG A 17 -8.26 -0.38 -12.37
N VAL A 18 -7.31 0.00 -11.52
CA VAL A 18 -6.62 1.29 -11.59
C VAL A 18 -5.81 1.42 -12.89
N ALA A 19 -5.10 0.36 -13.27
CA ALA A 19 -4.33 0.31 -14.52
C ALA A 19 -5.21 0.59 -15.75
N VAL A 20 -6.44 0.04 -15.78
CA VAL A 20 -7.40 0.30 -16.85
C VAL A 20 -7.95 1.74 -16.77
N GLN A 21 -8.41 2.16 -15.59
CA GLN A 21 -9.04 3.47 -15.39
C GLN A 21 -8.12 4.65 -15.74
N TYR A 22 -6.84 4.55 -15.38
CA TYR A 22 -5.84 5.61 -15.58
C TYR A 22 -4.88 5.34 -16.75
N ASN A 23 -5.12 4.26 -17.51
CA ASN A 23 -4.25 3.81 -18.61
C ASN A 23 -2.77 3.69 -18.23
N LEU A 24 -2.48 3.06 -17.09
CA LEU A 24 -1.13 2.81 -16.58
C LEU A 24 -0.78 1.33 -16.70
N GLU A 25 0.50 1.01 -16.89
CA GLU A 25 0.95 -0.39 -16.84
C GLU A 25 1.19 -0.87 -15.41
N GLU A 26 1.76 0.01 -14.57
CA GLU A 26 2.20 -0.29 -13.21
C GLU A 26 1.82 0.86 -12.27
N PRO A 27 0.54 0.93 -11.82
CA PRO A 27 0.06 2.08 -11.06
C PRO A 27 0.65 2.17 -9.65
N PHE A 28 1.03 1.05 -9.05
CA PHE A 28 1.69 0.98 -7.75
C PHE A 28 2.50 -0.32 -7.61
N PHE A 29 3.58 -0.26 -6.84
CA PHE A 29 4.49 -1.39 -6.58
C PHE A 29 4.47 -1.83 -5.10
N GLY A 30 3.78 -1.08 -4.24
CA GLY A 30 3.70 -1.40 -2.82
C GLY A 30 2.34 -1.03 -2.23
N ALA A 31 2.02 -1.62 -1.09
CA ALA A 31 0.86 -1.26 -0.28
C ALA A 31 1.19 -1.38 1.21
N PHE A 32 0.50 -0.58 2.03
CA PHE A 32 0.57 -0.69 3.48
C PHE A 32 -0.78 -0.33 4.11
N ALA A 33 -1.04 -0.88 5.29
CA ALA A 33 -2.21 -0.53 6.09
C ALA A 33 -1.77 0.10 7.42
N LEU A 34 -2.43 1.19 7.78
CA LEU A 34 -2.29 1.86 9.07
C LEU A 34 -3.56 1.62 9.88
N SER A 35 -3.40 1.23 11.14
CA SER A 35 -4.48 1.21 12.12
C SER A 35 -4.40 2.47 12.97
N SER A 36 -5.51 3.22 13.02
CA SER A 36 -5.63 4.51 13.71
C SER A 36 -6.88 4.52 14.59
N ALA A 37 -7.05 5.58 15.39
CA ALA A 37 -8.28 5.76 16.19
C ALA A 37 -9.56 5.81 15.32
N ASP A 38 -9.45 6.32 14.09
CA ASP A 38 -10.56 6.39 13.12
C ASP A 38 -10.77 5.07 12.36
N GLY A 39 -10.00 4.03 12.68
CA GLY A 39 -10.02 2.73 12.02
C GLY A 39 -8.86 2.48 11.06
N ASP A 40 -8.97 1.38 10.33
CA ASP A 40 -7.92 0.89 9.43
C ASP A 40 -7.99 1.57 8.07
N ARG A 41 -6.85 2.04 7.58
CA ARG A 41 -6.71 2.66 6.26
C ARG A 41 -5.61 1.99 5.46
N GLU A 42 -5.94 1.59 4.24
CA GLU A 42 -4.99 1.08 3.26
C GLU A 42 -4.53 2.19 2.31
N TYR A 43 -3.23 2.20 2.05
CA TYR A 43 -2.54 3.07 1.09
C TYR A 43 -1.70 2.23 0.14
N ARG A 44 -1.47 2.76 -1.05
CA ARG A 44 -0.62 2.17 -2.09
C ARG A 44 0.53 3.12 -2.41
N VAL A 45 1.64 2.58 -2.89
CA VAL A 45 2.85 3.36 -3.22
C VAL A 45 3.21 3.13 -4.67
N GLY A 46 3.30 4.21 -5.44
CA GLY A 46 3.59 4.19 -6.87
C GLY A 46 4.51 5.33 -7.29
N THR A 47 4.70 5.46 -8.60
CA THR A 47 5.53 6.52 -9.22
C THR A 47 4.79 7.84 -9.43
N SER A 48 3.47 7.86 -9.20
CA SER A 48 2.64 9.04 -9.34
C SER A 48 1.47 8.98 -8.37
N ARG A 49 1.02 10.16 -7.91
CA ARG A 49 -0.13 10.28 -7.01
C ARG A 49 -1.44 10.03 -7.76
N ILE A 50 -2.32 9.23 -7.16
CA ILE A 50 -3.72 9.08 -7.56
C ILE A 50 -4.58 9.14 -6.29
N ALA A 51 -5.13 10.32 -6.00
CA ALA A 51 -5.74 10.63 -4.70
C ALA A 51 -6.97 9.76 -4.41
N ASP A 52 -7.87 9.60 -5.38
CA ASP A 52 -9.11 8.82 -5.24
C ASP A 52 -8.83 7.32 -4.99
N GLU A 53 -7.64 6.86 -5.35
CA GLU A 53 -7.18 5.48 -5.17
C GLU A 53 -6.26 5.28 -3.96
N ARG A 54 -5.96 6.36 -3.22
CA ARG A 54 -4.98 6.41 -2.14
C ARG A 54 -3.61 5.88 -2.57
N ILE A 55 -3.23 6.15 -3.81
CA ILE A 55 -1.88 5.87 -4.33
C ILE A 55 -1.02 7.11 -4.05
N VAL A 56 -0.02 6.90 -3.23
CA VAL A 56 0.95 7.88 -2.78
C VAL A 56 2.18 7.78 -3.67
N ASP A 57 2.70 8.93 -4.10
CA ASP A 57 4.02 8.99 -4.74
C ASP A 57 5.10 8.56 -3.76
N TRP A 58 6.00 7.66 -4.18
CA TRP A 58 7.07 7.13 -3.33
C TRP A 58 8.00 8.20 -2.73
N ARG A 59 8.09 9.37 -3.34
CA ARG A 59 8.89 10.51 -2.86
C ARG A 59 8.17 11.30 -1.77
N HIS A 60 6.86 11.17 -1.67
CA HIS A 60 6.06 11.93 -0.72
C HIS A 60 6.32 11.42 0.72
N PRO A 61 6.40 12.28 1.75
CA PRO A 61 6.66 11.86 3.13
C PRO A 61 5.68 10.82 3.68
N MET A 62 4.44 10.78 3.17
CA MET A 62 3.44 9.75 3.50
C MET A 62 3.90 8.33 3.12
N ALA A 63 4.69 8.18 2.05
CA ALA A 63 5.21 6.88 1.62
C ALA A 63 6.26 6.31 2.59
N LYS A 64 6.80 7.11 3.52
CA LYS A 64 7.76 6.61 4.54
C LYS A 64 7.18 5.47 5.39
N ALA A 65 5.87 5.48 5.64
CA ALA A 65 5.18 4.41 6.36
C ALA A 65 5.36 3.03 5.70
N PHE A 66 5.47 2.99 4.37
CA PHE A 66 5.71 1.75 3.62
C PHE A 66 7.12 1.19 3.83
N TYR A 67 8.11 2.06 3.97
CA TYR A 67 9.51 1.66 4.15
C TYR A 67 9.82 1.28 5.60
N GLN A 68 8.97 1.68 6.55
CA GLN A 68 9.07 1.26 7.95
C GLN A 68 8.60 -0.19 8.14
N ASP A 69 9.02 -0.81 9.23
CA ASP A 69 8.57 -2.16 9.55
C ASP A 69 7.16 -2.15 10.12
N PRO A 70 6.33 -3.15 9.76
CA PRO A 70 5.04 -3.35 10.41
C PRO A 70 5.22 -3.43 11.93
N GLY A 71 4.32 -2.79 12.67
CA GLY A 71 4.38 -2.57 14.11
C GLY A 71 4.91 -1.19 14.49
N SER A 72 5.58 -0.50 13.56
CA SER A 72 6.06 0.86 13.78
C SER A 72 4.90 1.86 13.79
N HIS A 73 4.96 2.80 14.73
CA HIS A 73 4.08 3.97 14.73
C HIS A 73 4.52 4.96 13.65
N PHE A 74 3.55 5.52 12.92
CA PHE A 74 3.77 6.48 11.86
C PHE A 74 2.83 7.67 12.04
N ARG A 75 3.37 8.87 11.82
CA ARG A 75 2.60 10.10 11.71
C ARG A 75 3.04 10.84 10.45
N SER A 76 2.10 11.09 9.55
CA SER A 76 2.37 11.89 8.36
C SER A 76 2.62 13.35 8.77
N PRO A 77 3.57 14.06 8.16
CA PRO A 77 3.86 15.46 8.50
C PRO A 77 2.76 16.46 8.09
N GLY A 78 1.63 16.02 7.53
CA GLY A 78 0.63 16.90 6.92
C GLY A 78 1.10 17.50 5.59
N GLY A 79 0.24 18.25 4.91
CA GLY A 79 0.49 18.86 3.60
C GLY A 79 -0.66 18.60 2.63
N ASP A 80 -0.34 18.15 1.41
CA ASP A 80 -1.33 17.76 0.39
C ASP A 80 -2.22 16.55 0.77
N TYR A 81 -1.90 15.91 1.90
CA TYR A 81 -2.65 14.81 2.50
C TYR A 81 -3.12 15.23 3.89
N ALA A 82 -4.28 14.72 4.28
CA ALA A 82 -4.73 14.79 5.66
C ALA A 82 -3.65 14.21 6.59
N VAL A 83 -3.55 14.75 7.81
CA VAL A 83 -2.69 14.17 8.84
C VAL A 83 -3.23 12.79 9.18
N VAL A 84 -2.40 11.77 8.98
CA VAL A 84 -2.68 10.38 9.34
C VAL A 84 -1.68 9.96 10.41
N GLU A 85 -2.20 9.42 11.50
CA GLU A 85 -1.43 8.90 12.62
C GLU A 85 -1.93 7.50 12.94
N GLY A 86 -1.02 6.55 13.10
CA GLY A 86 -1.38 5.17 13.38
C GLY A 86 -0.20 4.20 13.28
N THR A 87 -0.48 2.94 13.57
CA THR A 87 0.52 1.86 13.54
C THR A 87 0.41 1.07 12.25
N SER A 88 1.53 0.84 11.58
CA SER A 88 1.58 -0.01 10.39
C SER A 88 1.25 -1.46 10.77
N THR A 89 0.15 -2.00 10.26
CA THR A 89 -0.29 -3.37 10.60
C THR A 89 0.15 -4.40 9.57
N ARG A 90 0.44 -3.96 8.34
CA ARG A 90 0.97 -4.81 7.27
C ARG A 90 1.52 -3.96 6.13
N LYS A 91 2.50 -4.51 5.42
CA LYS A 91 3.00 -3.99 4.14
C LYS A 91 3.11 -5.11 3.10
N ALA A 92 2.95 -4.79 1.84
CA ALA A 92 3.11 -5.71 0.73
C ALA A 92 4.02 -5.07 -0.33
N MET A 93 5.09 -5.78 -0.71
CA MET A 93 5.93 -5.44 -1.85
C MET A 93 5.46 -6.26 -3.06
N LEU A 94 5.22 -5.60 -4.19
CA LEU A 94 4.66 -6.21 -5.38
C LEU A 94 5.66 -6.17 -6.53
N THR A 95 5.86 -7.31 -7.19
CA THR A 95 6.46 -7.34 -8.52
C THR A 95 5.33 -7.26 -9.52
N VAL A 96 5.22 -6.15 -10.25
CA VAL A 96 4.17 -5.94 -11.25
C VAL A 96 4.76 -6.08 -12.64
N LYS A 97 4.01 -6.69 -13.56
CA LYS A 97 4.33 -6.71 -14.99
C LYS A 97 3.06 -6.81 -15.80
N GLY A 98 2.91 -5.94 -16.80
CA GLY A 98 1.78 -5.97 -17.73
C GLY A 98 0.43 -5.91 -17.03
N ARG A 99 0.25 -4.99 -16.07
CA ARG A 99 -0.98 -4.78 -15.30
C ARG A 99 -1.38 -5.97 -14.41
N ARG A 100 -0.44 -6.83 -14.04
CA ARG A 100 -0.67 -7.97 -13.13
C ARG A 100 0.43 -8.08 -12.09
N ILE A 101 0.07 -8.52 -10.89
CA ILE A 101 1.03 -8.90 -9.85
C ILE A 101 1.61 -10.28 -10.22
N GLN A 102 2.93 -10.35 -10.31
CA GLN A 102 3.71 -11.56 -10.58
C GLN A 102 4.21 -12.21 -9.28
N ALA A 103 4.51 -11.40 -8.27
CA ALA A 103 4.91 -11.85 -6.94
C ALA A 103 4.47 -10.82 -5.90
N CYS A 104 4.14 -11.30 -4.70
CA CYS A 104 3.73 -10.46 -3.58
C CYS A 104 4.45 -10.92 -2.30
N VAL A 105 5.21 -10.03 -1.67
CA VAL A 105 5.81 -10.28 -0.35
C VAL A 105 5.02 -9.50 0.68
N VAL A 106 4.29 -10.20 1.54
CA VAL A 106 3.50 -9.61 2.61
C VAL A 106 4.27 -9.69 3.92
N GLN A 107 4.33 -8.58 4.64
CA GLN A 107 4.92 -8.50 5.96
C GLN A 107 3.89 -7.96 6.94
N THR A 108 3.81 -8.60 8.10
CA THR A 108 3.05 -8.17 9.28
C THR A 108 4.02 -8.05 10.46
N PRO A 109 3.61 -7.50 11.62
CA PRO A 109 4.51 -7.35 12.76
C PRO A 109 5.11 -8.67 13.26
N THR A 110 4.47 -9.80 12.94
CA THR A 110 4.84 -11.13 13.46
C THR A 110 5.27 -12.11 12.38
N LEU A 111 5.09 -11.81 11.09
CA LEU A 111 5.29 -12.75 9.99
C LEU A 111 5.72 -12.06 8.70
N THR A 112 6.54 -12.75 7.90
CA THR A 112 6.76 -12.42 6.49
C THR A 112 6.39 -13.62 5.63
N GLU A 113 5.52 -13.43 4.65
CA GLU A 113 5.01 -14.45 3.72
C GLU A 113 5.28 -14.04 2.27
N ARG A 114 5.60 -15.01 1.41
CA ARG A 114 5.87 -14.80 -0.02
C ARG A 114 4.83 -15.58 -0.83
N LEU A 115 4.14 -14.87 -1.73
CA LEU A 115 2.98 -15.33 -2.49
C LEU A 115 3.19 -15.12 -4.00
#